data_AF-A0A357JBN8-F1
#
_entry.id   AF-A0A357JBN8-F1
#
_cell.length_a   1.000
_cell.length_b   1.000
_cell.length_c   1.000
_cell.angle_alpha   90.00
_cell.angle_beta   90.00
_cell.angle_gamma   90.00
#
_symmetry.space_group_name_H-M   'P 1'
#
loop_
_entity.id
_entity.type
_entity.pdbx_description
1 polymer ?
#
loop_
_entity_poly.entity_id
_entity_poly.type
_entity_poly.pdbx_seq_one_letter_code
_entity_poly.pdbx_strand_id
1 'polypeptide(L)'
;LADYSCYDISELEDKDDFMLSNEKTKGDFTVEFNSTGFGKMIFSYIDKNNYSYITINDDLDIELIKVKDNKELSIYVYDVPFDIDTEVNHTFRVSYAKGETDLYFDNIEIGNDIISYFKGGKVGYSSEFTDL
;
A
#
# COMPACT_ATOMS: atom_id res chain seq x y z
N LEU A 1 17.14 -12.60 -1.39
CA LEU A 1 16.91 -11.50 -0.43
C LEU A 1 15.65 -10.80 -0.90
N ALA A 2 14.71 -10.54 0.00
CA ALA A 2 13.53 -9.73 -0.32
C ALA A 2 13.99 -8.29 -0.58
N ASP A 3 13.32 -7.59 -1.50
CA ASP A 3 13.56 -6.16 -1.68
C ASP A 3 12.86 -5.37 -0.57
N TYR A 4 13.43 -4.22 -0.18
CA TYR A 4 12.80 -3.26 0.73
C TYR A 4 12.61 -1.93 0.02
N SER A 5 11.49 -1.25 0.22
CA SER A 5 11.21 0.05 -0.39
C SER A 5 10.42 0.96 0.54
N CYS A 6 10.89 2.19 0.66
CA CYS A 6 10.26 3.31 1.36
C CYS A 6 10.72 4.56 0.62
N TYR A 7 9.79 5.43 0.22
CA TYR A 7 10.09 6.60 -0.61
C TYR A 7 9.48 7.85 0.00
N ASP A 8 10.21 8.94 -0.04
CA ASP A 8 9.64 10.29 0.09
C ASP A 8 9.06 10.74 -1.26
N ILE A 9 8.15 11.71 -1.21
CA ILE A 9 7.53 12.29 -2.41
C ILE A 9 8.55 12.82 -3.42
N SER A 10 9.70 13.33 -2.96
CA SER A 10 10.75 13.86 -3.84
C SER A 10 11.45 12.79 -4.70
N GLU A 11 11.24 11.51 -4.41
CA GLU A 11 11.80 10.36 -5.13
C GLU A 11 10.79 9.69 -6.07
N LEU A 12 9.59 10.27 -6.21
CA LEU A 12 8.49 9.73 -7.00
C LEU A 12 8.24 10.56 -8.26
N GLU A 13 7.70 9.91 -9.29
CA GLU A 13 7.32 10.54 -10.55
C GLU A 13 5.82 10.39 -10.82
N ASP A 14 5.20 11.47 -11.31
CA ASP A 14 3.80 11.48 -11.74
C ASP A 14 3.56 10.55 -12.92
N LYS A 15 2.61 9.63 -12.76
CA LYS A 15 2.19 8.69 -13.78
C LYS A 15 0.82 8.08 -13.48
N ASP A 16 -0.10 8.18 -14.45
CA ASP A 16 -1.42 7.51 -14.40
C ASP A 16 -2.19 7.83 -13.09
N ASP A 17 -2.22 9.12 -12.71
CA ASP A 17 -2.85 9.65 -11.48
C ASP A 17 -2.18 9.21 -10.15
N PHE A 18 -1.00 8.61 -10.23
CA PHE A 18 -0.18 8.20 -9.09
C PHE A 18 1.19 8.85 -9.12
N MET A 19 1.81 8.97 -7.95
CA MET A 19 3.25 9.24 -7.82
C MET A 19 3.95 7.92 -7.56
N LEU A 20 4.86 7.52 -8.45
CA LEU A 20 5.42 6.18 -8.43
C LEU A 20 6.94 6.20 -8.44
N SER A 21 7.52 5.24 -7.74
CA SER A 21 8.95 4.99 -7.68
C SER A 21 9.53 4.72 -9.07
N ASN A 22 10.77 5.12 -9.28
CA ASN A 22 11.49 4.81 -10.51
C ASN A 22 11.88 3.33 -10.61
N GLU A 23 12.20 2.75 -9.47
CA GLU A 23 12.52 1.34 -9.32
C GLU A 23 11.27 0.48 -9.06
N LYS A 24 11.39 -0.82 -9.30
CA LYS A 24 10.36 -1.82 -9.00
C LYS A 24 10.87 -2.82 -7.98
N THR A 25 10.01 -3.25 -7.08
CA THR A 25 10.25 -4.43 -6.25
C THR A 25 10.23 -5.71 -7.11
N LYS A 26 10.87 -6.78 -6.64
CA LYS A 26 10.84 -8.14 -7.22
C LYS A 26 9.73 -8.99 -6.59
N GLY A 27 9.85 -10.32 -6.66
CA GLY A 27 8.83 -11.28 -6.23
C GLY A 27 8.51 -11.23 -4.74
N ASP A 28 9.52 -11.36 -3.87
CA ASP A 28 9.37 -11.19 -2.42
C ASP A 28 9.81 -9.77 -2.04
N PHE A 29 9.00 -9.05 -1.28
CA PHE A 29 9.26 -7.64 -0.96
C PHE A 29 8.63 -7.20 0.35
N THR A 30 9.22 -6.16 0.93
CA THR A 30 8.61 -5.33 1.96
C THR A 30 8.51 -3.91 1.45
N VAL A 31 7.32 -3.31 1.58
CA VAL A 31 7.11 -1.87 1.33
C VAL A 31 6.64 -1.21 2.61
N GLU A 32 7.17 -0.03 2.88
CA GLU A 32 6.75 0.82 4.00
C GLU A 32 6.32 2.18 3.46
N PHE A 33 5.22 2.68 4.01
CA PHE A 33 4.62 3.96 3.67
C PHE A 33 4.49 4.80 4.92
N ASN A 34 4.74 6.08 4.79
CA ASN A 34 4.30 7.10 5.73
C ASN A 34 3.20 7.91 5.07
N SER A 35 2.11 8.18 5.79
CA SER A 35 0.99 8.94 5.27
C SER A 35 0.30 9.75 6.35
N THR A 36 -0.12 10.95 5.99
CA THR A 36 -1.14 11.74 6.69
C THR A 36 -2.32 11.87 5.73
N GLY A 37 -3.54 11.82 6.23
CA GLY A 37 -4.77 11.92 5.45
C GLY A 37 -5.23 10.61 4.79
N PHE A 38 -6.15 10.75 3.83
CA PHE A 38 -6.73 9.65 3.06
C PHE A 38 -6.09 9.55 1.67
N GLY A 39 -6.08 8.33 1.13
CA GLY A 39 -5.55 8.06 -0.21
C GLY A 39 -5.06 6.63 -0.34
N LYS A 40 -4.49 6.30 -1.49
CA LYS A 40 -4.00 4.95 -1.82
C LYS A 40 -2.49 4.86 -1.70
N MET A 41 -2.02 3.98 -0.82
CA MET A 41 -0.61 3.59 -0.73
C MET A 41 -0.34 2.45 -1.72
N ILE A 42 0.21 2.78 -2.88
CA ILE A 42 0.32 1.92 -4.05
C ILE A 42 1.53 0.99 -3.95
N PHE A 43 1.35 -0.29 -4.26
CA PHE A 43 2.43 -1.26 -4.47
C PHE A 43 2.06 -2.28 -5.56
N SER A 44 3.01 -3.14 -5.94
CA SER A 44 2.81 -4.13 -7.02
C SER A 44 2.31 -3.47 -8.32
N TYR A 45 2.62 -2.19 -8.55
CA TYR A 45 2.12 -1.46 -9.72
C TYR A 45 2.81 -1.93 -11.00
N ILE A 46 2.02 -2.42 -11.95
CA ILE A 46 2.45 -2.79 -13.30
C ILE A 46 2.00 -1.73 -14.31
N ASP A 47 0.71 -1.38 -14.24
CA ASP A 47 0.04 -0.35 -15.02
C ASP A 47 -1.24 0.09 -14.29
N LYS A 48 -1.90 1.12 -14.80
CA LYS A 48 -3.11 1.70 -14.22
C LYS A 48 -4.30 0.75 -14.04
N ASN A 49 -4.29 -0.42 -14.67
CA ASN A 49 -5.35 -1.42 -14.53
C ASN A 49 -4.93 -2.60 -13.65
N ASN A 50 -3.65 -2.66 -13.23
CA ASN A 50 -3.04 -3.79 -12.53
C ASN A 50 -2.05 -3.30 -11.47
N TYR A 51 -2.54 -3.16 -10.23
CA TYR A 51 -1.78 -2.71 -9.08
C TYR A 51 -2.42 -3.21 -7.79
N SER A 52 -1.85 -2.89 -6.64
CA SER A 52 -2.44 -3.16 -5.33
C SER A 52 -2.20 -1.96 -4.43
N TYR A 53 -3.02 -1.79 -3.40
CA TYR A 53 -2.88 -0.66 -2.52
C TYR A 53 -3.42 -0.95 -1.12
N ILE A 54 -2.96 -0.15 -0.17
CA ILE A 54 -3.57 -0.01 1.15
C ILE A 54 -4.27 1.33 1.21
N THR A 55 -5.39 1.38 1.93
CA THR A 55 -6.11 2.62 2.23
C THR A 55 -6.75 2.53 3.62
N ILE A 56 -7.05 3.69 4.20
CA ILE A 56 -8.08 3.82 5.22
C ILE A 56 -9.39 4.09 4.46
N ASN A 57 -10.47 3.37 4.76
CA ASN A 57 -11.77 3.56 4.11
C ASN A 57 -12.64 4.61 4.85
N ASP A 58 -13.85 4.85 4.36
CA ASP A 58 -14.78 5.84 4.93
C ASP A 58 -15.27 5.47 6.36
N ASP A 59 -15.19 4.20 6.72
CA ASP A 59 -15.52 3.67 8.06
C ASP A 59 -14.31 3.68 9.01
N LEU A 60 -13.17 4.23 8.57
CA LEU A 60 -11.87 4.27 9.25
C LEU A 60 -11.21 2.89 9.45
N ASP A 61 -11.59 1.89 8.67
CA ASP A 61 -10.94 0.59 8.62
C ASP A 61 -9.77 0.58 7.65
N ILE A 62 -8.80 -0.33 7.87
CA ILE A 62 -7.64 -0.48 7.00
C ILE A 62 -7.90 -1.61 6.01
N GLU A 63 -7.84 -1.30 4.71
CA GLU A 63 -8.10 -2.25 3.63
C GLU A 63 -6.86 -2.54 2.79
N LEU A 64 -6.67 -3.81 2.46
CA LEU A 64 -5.71 -4.29 1.46
C LEU A 64 -6.46 -4.68 0.18
N ILE A 65 -6.24 -3.93 -0.89
CA ILE A 65 -7.00 -4.08 -2.13
C ILE A 65 -6.06 -4.45 -3.29
N LYS A 66 -6.54 -5.34 -4.15
CA LYS A 66 -5.91 -5.65 -5.43
C LYS A 66 -6.78 -5.17 -6.59
N VAL A 67 -6.17 -4.46 -7.52
CA VAL A 67 -6.79 -4.10 -8.80
C VAL A 67 -6.25 -5.02 -9.90
N LYS A 68 -7.15 -5.72 -10.59
CA LYS A 68 -6.82 -6.55 -11.74
C LYS A 68 -7.80 -6.31 -12.87
N ASP A 69 -7.30 -5.96 -14.04
CA ASP A 69 -8.13 -5.63 -15.21
C ASP A 69 -9.21 -4.57 -14.86
N ASN A 70 -8.83 -3.53 -14.10
CA ASN A 70 -9.70 -2.47 -13.57
C ASN A 70 -10.78 -2.92 -12.58
N LYS A 71 -10.69 -4.14 -12.04
CA LYS A 71 -11.61 -4.60 -11.01
C LYS A 71 -10.90 -4.66 -9.67
N GLU A 72 -11.50 -4.04 -8.68
CA GLU A 72 -11.04 -4.11 -7.30
C GLU A 72 -11.49 -5.43 -6.67
N LEU A 73 -10.59 -6.01 -5.88
CA LEU A 73 -10.82 -7.16 -5.03
C LEU A 73 -10.24 -6.81 -3.67
N SER A 74 -11.10 -6.64 -2.67
CA SER A 74 -10.67 -6.56 -1.29
C SER A 74 -10.09 -7.91 -0.87
N ILE A 75 -8.83 -7.90 -0.45
CA ILE A 75 -8.08 -9.09 -0.01
C ILE A 75 -8.24 -9.26 1.49
N TYR A 76 -8.21 -8.15 2.22
CA TYR A 76 -8.27 -8.12 3.67
C TYR A 76 -8.80 -6.77 4.14
N VAL A 77 -9.57 -6.80 5.22
CA VAL A 77 -10.08 -5.62 5.94
C VAL A 77 -9.75 -5.85 7.41
N TYR A 78 -9.17 -4.84 8.04
CA TYR A 78 -8.94 -4.80 9.48
C TYR A 78 -9.89 -3.79 10.11
N ASP A 79 -10.87 -4.30 10.84
CA ASP A 79 -11.81 -3.49 11.62
C ASP A 79 -11.03 -2.84 12.79
N VAL A 80 -10.82 -1.53 12.74
CA VAL A 80 -9.92 -0.86 13.70
C VAL A 80 -10.66 -0.68 15.03
N PRO A 81 -10.13 -1.18 16.16
CA PRO A 81 -10.84 -1.10 17.45
C PRO A 81 -10.66 0.25 18.16
N PHE A 82 -10.13 1.27 17.49
CA PHE A 82 -9.82 2.59 18.00
C PHE A 82 -9.97 3.66 16.91
N ASP A 83 -10.11 4.92 17.30
CA ASP A 83 -10.20 6.03 16.35
C ASP A 83 -8.82 6.33 15.73
N ILE A 84 -8.72 6.26 14.40
CA ILE A 84 -7.52 6.72 13.68
C ILE A 84 -7.61 8.23 13.50
N ASP A 85 -6.57 8.94 13.96
CA ASP A 85 -6.41 10.38 13.72
C ASP A 85 -5.67 10.61 12.39
N THR A 86 -6.41 10.76 11.30
CA THR A 86 -5.82 10.91 9.97
C THR A 86 -5.08 12.23 9.77
N GLU A 87 -5.11 13.16 10.72
CA GLU A 87 -4.38 14.44 10.66
C GLU A 87 -2.92 14.32 11.15
N VAL A 88 -2.51 13.13 11.60
CA VAL A 88 -1.12 12.84 11.97
C VAL A 88 -0.48 11.80 11.05
N ASN A 89 0.85 11.74 11.08
CA ASN A 89 1.60 10.80 10.28
C ASN A 89 1.54 9.39 10.88
N HIS A 90 1.03 8.44 10.09
CA HIS A 90 1.00 7.02 10.39
C HIS A 90 1.94 6.24 9.48
N THR A 91 2.38 5.07 9.93
CA THR A 91 3.22 4.14 9.15
C THR A 91 2.44 2.88 8.81
N PHE A 92 2.47 2.50 7.53
CA PHE A 92 1.94 1.22 7.04
C PHE A 92 3.07 0.38 6.48
N ARG A 93 3.05 -0.93 6.75
CA ARG A 93 4.03 -1.87 6.18
C ARG A 93 3.35 -3.10 5.62
N VAL A 94 3.77 -3.48 4.41
CA VAL A 94 3.36 -4.73 3.74
C VAL A 94 4.59 -5.59 3.57
N SER A 95 4.57 -6.79 4.14
CA SER A 95 5.61 -7.79 3.92
C SER A 95 5.01 -8.95 3.14
N TYR A 96 5.38 -9.08 1.87
CA TYR A 96 4.90 -10.12 0.98
C TYR A 96 6.01 -11.12 0.67
N ALA A 97 5.71 -12.40 0.85
CA ALA A 97 6.55 -13.48 0.36
C ALA A 97 5.71 -14.68 -0.03
N LYS A 98 6.02 -15.30 -1.18
CA LYS A 98 5.54 -16.64 -1.56
C LYS A 98 4.03 -16.89 -1.47
N GLY A 99 3.19 -15.86 -1.61
CA GLY A 99 1.73 -16.03 -1.61
C GLY A 99 1.04 -15.63 -0.29
N GLU A 100 1.79 -15.11 0.66
CA GLU A 100 1.31 -14.65 1.96
C GLU A 100 1.78 -13.22 2.22
N THR A 101 0.95 -12.46 2.93
CA THR A 101 1.24 -11.07 3.32
C THR A 101 1.00 -10.89 4.81
N ASP A 102 1.95 -10.21 5.45
CA ASP A 102 1.76 -9.64 6.78
C ASP A 102 1.60 -8.11 6.65
N LEU A 103 0.67 -7.55 7.41
CA LEU A 103 0.33 -6.14 7.43
C LEU A 103 0.56 -5.53 8.80
N TYR A 104 1.17 -4.35 8.80
CA TYR A 104 1.45 -3.59 10.00
C TYR A 104 0.94 -2.16 9.86
N PHE A 105 0.40 -1.64 10.96
CA PHE A 105 0.01 -0.24 11.15
C PHE A 105 0.67 0.28 12.42
N ASP A 106 1.45 1.36 12.33
CA ASP A 106 2.25 1.93 13.42
C ASP A 106 3.09 0.88 14.19
N ASN A 107 3.68 -0.05 13.43
CA ASN A 107 4.46 -1.21 13.91
C ASN A 107 3.66 -2.26 14.69
N ILE A 108 2.34 -2.17 14.74
CA ILE A 108 1.44 -3.21 15.26
C ILE A 108 1.05 -4.11 14.09
N GLU A 109 1.21 -5.42 14.25
CA GLU A 109 0.71 -6.40 13.28
C GLU A 109 -0.81 -6.42 13.34
N ILE A 110 -1.46 -6.07 12.23
CA ILE A 110 -2.92 -6.01 12.11
C ILE A 110 -3.47 -7.19 11.31
N GLY A 111 -2.61 -7.89 10.56
CA GLY A 111 -2.97 -9.14 9.90
C GLY A 111 -1.73 -9.94 9.50
N ASN A 112 -1.81 -11.26 9.61
CA ASN A 112 -0.72 -12.18 9.35
C ASN A 112 -1.15 -13.33 8.43
N ASP A 113 -0.20 -13.90 7.68
CA ASP A 113 -0.41 -15.02 6.75
C ASP A 113 -1.60 -14.83 5.78
N ILE A 114 -1.84 -13.57 5.36
CA ILE A 114 -2.96 -13.22 4.49
C ILE A 114 -2.68 -13.80 3.09
N ILE A 115 -3.49 -14.78 2.68
CA ILE A 115 -3.39 -15.41 1.36
C ILE A 115 -3.58 -14.35 0.27
N SER A 116 -2.52 -14.08 -0.47
CA SER A 116 -2.44 -12.97 -1.42
C SER A 116 -1.46 -13.27 -2.54
N TYR A 117 -1.68 -12.72 -3.73
CA TYR A 117 -0.83 -13.01 -4.88
C TYR A 117 -0.44 -11.72 -5.58
N PHE A 118 0.70 -11.15 -5.19
CA PHE A 118 1.23 -9.91 -5.75
C PHE A 118 2.38 -10.18 -6.71
N LYS A 119 2.64 -9.22 -7.60
CA LYS A 119 3.85 -9.22 -8.43
C LYS A 119 4.77 -8.12 -7.91
N GLY A 120 6.06 -8.24 -8.20
CA GLY A 120 6.95 -7.10 -8.09
C GLY A 120 6.46 -5.95 -8.99
N GLY A 121 6.60 -4.71 -8.52
CA GLY A 121 6.07 -3.54 -9.22
C GLY A 121 6.57 -2.24 -8.63
N LYS A 122 6.13 -1.12 -9.22
CA LYS A 122 6.40 0.20 -8.65
C LYS A 122 5.60 0.38 -7.36
N VAL A 123 6.08 1.28 -6.52
CA VAL A 123 5.54 1.62 -5.20
C VAL A 123 5.33 3.12 -5.16
N GLY A 124 4.35 3.61 -4.41
CA GLY A 124 4.13 5.03 -4.25
C GLY A 124 2.75 5.36 -3.71
N TYR A 125 2.14 6.42 -4.20
CA TYR A 125 0.94 7.01 -3.61
C TYR A 125 -0.03 7.49 -4.69
N SER A 126 -1.33 7.57 -4.36
CA SER A 126 -2.25 8.39 -5.16
C SER A 126 -1.92 9.87 -5.02
N SER A 127 -2.28 10.66 -6.04
CA SER A 127 -2.10 12.11 -6.02
C SER A 127 -2.87 12.83 -4.91
N GLU A 128 -3.86 12.19 -4.28
CA GLU A 128 -4.59 12.74 -3.13
C GLU A 128 -3.67 13.05 -1.93
N PHE A 129 -2.57 12.30 -1.78
CA PHE A 129 -1.59 12.55 -0.72
C PHE A 129 -0.71 13.79 -0.95
N THR A 130 -0.79 14.44 -2.12
CA THR A 130 0.01 15.65 -2.40
C THR A 130 -0.65 16.95 -1.99
N ASP A 131 -1.90 16.91 -1.54
CA ASP A 131 -2.69 18.09 -1.19
C ASP A 131 -2.53 18.53 0.29
N LEU A 132 -1.48 18.06 0.97
CA LEU A 132 -1.10 18.47 2.34
C LEU A 132 0.01 19.54 2.38
#